data_AF-A0A1M6WTP0-F1
#
_entry.id   AF-A0A1M6WTP0-F1
#
_cell.length_a   1.000
_cell.length_b   1.000
_cell.length_c   1.000
_cell.angle_alpha   90.00
_cell.angle_beta   90.00
_cell.angle_gamma   90.00
#
_symmetry.space_group_name_H-M   'P 1'
#
loop_
_entity.id
_entity.type
_entity.pdbx_description
1 polymer ?
#
loop_
_entity_poly.entity_id
_entity_poly.type
_entity_poly.pdbx_seq_one_letter_code
_entity_poly.pdbx_strand_id
1 'polypeptide(L)'
;MRRFEEAIEAHTRAQQAFQQVGDAHSEAQAWLGLGLDHANADVREKAVDALSRAAVLFEATGDDHTTAAVRHLIVQIQEGPDSEESA
;
A
#
# COMPACT_ATOMS: atom_id res chain seq x y z
N MET A 1 0.35 18.03 -5.85
CA MET A 1 -0.40 17.64 -4.65
C MET A 1 -1.81 17.14 -4.99
N ARG A 2 -2.68 17.89 -5.69
CA ARG A 2 -4.07 17.46 -6.00
C ARG A 2 -4.25 16.07 -6.63
N ARG A 3 -3.37 15.65 -7.54
CA ARG A 3 -3.47 14.33 -8.20
C ARG A 3 -3.37 13.16 -7.21
N PHE A 4 -2.59 13.31 -6.13
CA PHE A 4 -2.46 12.28 -5.10
C PHE A 4 -3.70 12.25 -4.20
N GLU A 5 -4.28 13.42 -3.90
CA GLU A 5 -5.52 13.50 -3.12
C GLU A 5 -6.69 12.82 -3.85
N GLU A 6 -6.83 13.07 -5.17
CA GLU A 6 -7.84 12.41 -6.00
C GLU A 6 -7.63 10.89 -6.10
N ALA A 7 -6.38 10.44 -6.22
CA ALA A 7 -6.04 9.01 -6.26
C ALA A 7 -6.31 8.33 -4.91
N ILE A 8 -5.92 8.96 -3.80
CA ILE A 8 -6.20 8.50 -2.45
C ILE A 8 -7.70 8.38 -2.21
N GLU A 9 -8.50 9.38 -2.62
CA GLU A 9 -9.96 9.30 -2.50
C GLU A 9 -10.55 8.16 -3.33
N ALA A 10 -10.07 7.99 -4.58
CA ALA A 10 -10.55 6.92 -5.46
C ALA A 10 -10.25 5.53 -4.89
N HIS A 11 -9.01 5.29 -4.47
CA HIS A 11 -8.63 4.01 -3.87
C HIS A 11 -9.30 3.79 -2.50
N THR A 12 -9.56 4.83 -1.72
CA THR A 12 -10.33 4.72 -0.46
C THR A 12 -11.76 4.25 -0.72
N ARG A 13 -12.43 4.83 -1.73
CA ARG A 13 -13.79 4.41 -2.11
C ARG A 13 -13.81 2.98 -2.65
N ALA A 14 -12.80 2.61 -3.45
CA ALA A 14 -12.67 1.25 -3.97
C ALA A 14 -12.47 0.23 -2.84
N GLN A 15 -11.57 0.51 -1.90
CA GLN A 15 -11.33 -0.32 -0.72
C GLN A 15 -12.62 -0.55 0.08
N GLN A 16 -13.37 0.51 0.37
CA GLN A 16 -14.64 0.40 1.10
C GLN A 16 -15.69 -0.42 0.33
N ALA A 17 -15.77 -0.27 -0.99
CA ALA A 17 -16.69 -1.04 -1.82
C ALA A 17 -16.33 -2.53 -1.81
N PHE A 18 -15.04 -2.88 -1.97
CA PHE A 18 -14.58 -4.27 -1.94
C PHE A 18 -14.76 -4.92 -0.57
N GLN A 19 -14.51 -4.17 0.51
CA GLN A 19 -14.78 -4.62 1.87
C GLN A 19 -16.26 -4.93 2.09
N GLN A 20 -17.18 -4.12 1.56
CA GLN A 20 -18.63 -4.34 1.69
C GLN A 20 -19.12 -5.60 0.97
N VAL A 21 -18.50 -5.95 -0.17
CA VAL A 21 -18.85 -7.15 -0.93
C VAL A 21 -18.03 -8.38 -0.51
N GLY A 22 -17.05 -8.22 0.39
CA GLY A 22 -16.21 -9.30 0.90
C GLY A 22 -15.13 -9.77 -0.09
N ASP A 23 -14.78 -8.95 -1.08
CA ASP A 23 -13.71 -9.28 -2.04
C ASP A 23 -12.34 -8.88 -1.46
N ALA A 24 -11.74 -9.80 -0.72
CA ALA A 24 -10.47 -9.58 -0.05
C ALA A 24 -9.29 -9.31 -1.01
N HIS A 25 -9.30 -9.92 -2.21
CA HIS A 25 -8.21 -9.73 -3.18
C HIS A 25 -8.27 -8.33 -3.79
N SER A 26 -9.45 -7.91 -4.24
CA SER A 26 -9.63 -6.56 -4.77
C SER A 26 -9.47 -5.49 -3.68
N GLU A 27 -9.87 -5.78 -2.44
CA GLU A 27 -9.58 -4.90 -1.29
C GLU A 27 -8.07 -4.74 -1.08
N ALA A 28 -7.30 -5.84 -1.14
CA ALA A 28 -5.85 -5.81 -1.02
C ALA A 28 -5.20 -4.95 -2.11
N GLN A 29 -5.68 -5.04 -3.35
CA GLN A 29 -5.21 -4.21 -4.46
C GLN A 29 -5.49 -2.72 -4.23
N ALA A 30 -6.66 -2.38 -3.68
CA ALA A 30 -6.98 -0.99 -3.35
C ALA A 30 -6.09 -0.45 -2.22
N TRP A 31 -5.80 -1.27 -1.20
CA TRP A 31 -4.83 -0.91 -0.14
C TRP A 31 -3.40 -0.75 -0.69
N LEU A 32 -2.99 -1.59 -1.64
CA LEU A 32 -1.70 -1.44 -2.32
C LEU A 32 -1.61 -0.10 -3.06
N GLY A 33 -2.67 0.27 -3.81
CA GLY A 33 -2.77 1.57 -4.48
C GLY A 33 -2.66 2.74 -3.50
N LEU A 34 -3.39 2.70 -2.38
CA LEU A 34 -3.29 3.71 -1.31
C LEU A 34 -1.87 3.84 -0.75
N GLY A 35 -1.20 2.71 -0.53
CA GLY A 35 0.18 2.68 -0.05
C GLY A 35 1.15 3.38 -1.00
N LEU A 36 1.05 3.10 -2.29
CA LEU A 36 1.87 3.74 -3.32
C LEU A 36 1.57 5.23 -3.47
N ASP A 37 0.30 5.64 -3.42
CA ASP A 37 -0.08 7.05 -3.48
C ASP A 37 0.44 7.83 -2.27
N HIS A 38 0.39 7.24 -1.08
CA HIS A 38 0.97 7.84 0.13
C HIS A 38 2.49 7.91 0.07
N ALA A 39 3.17 6.90 -0.49
CA ALA A 39 4.62 6.93 -0.71
C ALA A 39 5.00 8.06 -1.68
N ASN A 40 4.25 8.22 -2.77
CA ASN A 40 4.45 9.32 -3.74
C ASN A 40 4.13 10.70 -3.16
N ALA A 41 3.24 10.76 -2.17
CA ALA A 41 2.95 11.98 -1.40
C ALA A 41 3.94 12.23 -0.25
N ASP A 42 5.00 11.41 -0.13
CA ASP A 42 6.02 11.44 0.93
C ASP A 42 5.44 11.26 2.35
N VAL A 43 4.28 10.61 2.46
CA VAL A 43 3.63 10.29 3.73
C VAL A 43 3.94 8.84 4.12
N ARG A 44 5.19 8.63 4.55
CA ARG A 44 5.77 7.30 4.85
C ARG A 44 4.92 6.45 5.80
N GLU A 45 4.47 7.03 6.91
CA GLU A 45 3.65 6.34 7.91
C GLU A 45 2.39 5.75 7.30
N LYS A 46 1.63 6.56 6.56
CA LYS A 46 0.38 6.10 5.90
C LYS A 46 0.65 5.11 4.77
N ALA A 47 1.79 5.23 4.09
CA ALA A 47 2.19 4.26 3.08
C ALA A 47 2.41 2.88 3.70
N VAL A 48 3.20 2.81 4.78
CA VAL A 48 3.49 1.55 5.49
C VAL A 48 2.20 0.94 6.05
N ASP A 49 1.32 1.73 6.64
CA ASP A 49 0.04 1.24 7.17
C ASP A 49 -0.84 0.62 6.07
N ALA A 50 -0.98 1.31 4.94
CA ALA A 50 -1.78 0.82 3.82
C ALA A 50 -1.19 -0.44 3.18
N LEU A 51 0.12 -0.46 2.94
CA LEU A 51 0.81 -1.64 2.42
C LEU A 51 0.74 -2.83 3.38
N SER A 52 0.83 -2.59 4.69
CA SER A 52 0.70 -3.66 5.70
C SER A 52 -0.68 -4.32 5.66
N ARG A 53 -1.74 -3.52 5.50
CA ARG A 53 -3.10 -4.04 5.31
C ARG A 53 -3.25 -4.83 4.01
N ALA A 54 -2.67 -4.34 2.92
CA ALA A 54 -2.64 -5.07 1.65
C ALA A 54 -1.97 -6.45 1.80
N ALA A 55 -0.81 -6.51 2.47
CA ALA A 55 -0.08 -7.76 2.68
C ALA A 55 -0.89 -8.79 3.49
N VAL A 56 -1.57 -8.37 4.56
CA VAL A 56 -2.43 -9.27 5.36
C VAL A 56 -3.58 -9.83 4.53
N LEU A 57 -4.19 -9.02 3.67
CA LEU A 57 -5.28 -9.47 2.81
C LEU A 57 -4.80 -10.39 1.67
N PHE A 58 -3.67 -10.08 1.02
CA PHE A 58 -3.09 -10.97 0.02
C PHE A 58 -2.71 -12.33 0.61
N GLU A 59 -2.12 -12.36 1.80
CA GLU A 59 -1.81 -13.59 2.55
C GLU A 59 -3.09 -14.38 2.86
N ALA A 60 -4.17 -13.72 3.28
CA ALA A 60 -5.47 -14.36 3.49
C ALA A 60 -6.07 -14.96 2.20
N THR A 61 -5.72 -14.41 1.02
CA THR A 61 -6.13 -14.94 -0.29
C THR A 61 -5.19 -16.01 -0.86
N GLY A 62 -4.05 -16.25 -0.21
CA GLY A 62 -3.01 -17.18 -0.69
C GLY A 62 -2.10 -16.61 -1.80
N ASP A 63 -2.07 -15.29 -1.98
CA ASP A 63 -1.18 -14.63 -2.94
C ASP A 63 0.16 -14.28 -2.29
N ASP A 64 1.00 -15.30 -2.12
CA ASP A 64 2.30 -15.18 -1.45
C ASP A 64 3.29 -14.33 -2.25
N HIS A 65 3.22 -14.37 -3.58
CA HIS A 65 4.11 -13.59 -4.44
C HIS A 65 3.86 -12.09 -4.28
N THR A 66 2.59 -11.67 -4.35
CA THR A 66 2.23 -10.27 -4.13
C THR A 66 2.50 -9.86 -2.69
N THR A 67 2.23 -10.73 -1.71
CA THR A 67 2.56 -10.48 -0.29
C THR A 67 4.06 -10.19 -0.09
N ALA A 68 4.94 -11.00 -0.69
CA ALA A 68 6.38 -10.81 -0.59
C ALA A 68 6.83 -9.48 -1.23
N ALA A 69 6.27 -9.14 -2.40
CA ALA A 69 6.57 -7.86 -3.06
C ALA A 69 6.12 -6.66 -2.21
N VAL A 70 4.91 -6.70 -1.64
CA VAL A 70 4.40 -5.63 -0.77
C VAL A 70 5.24 -5.47 0.49
N ARG A 71 5.66 -6.57 1.11
CA ARG A 71 6.56 -6.54 2.27
C ARG A 71 7.93 -5.97 1.92
N HIS A 72 8.46 -6.26 0.73
CA HIS A 72 9.69 -5.64 0.26
C HIS A 72 9.53 -4.11 0.15
N LEU A 73 8.43 -3.64 -0.45
CA LEU A 73 8.15 -2.20 -0.58
C LEU A 73 8.08 -1.50 0.79
N ILE A 74 7.48 -2.14 1.79
CA ILE A 74 7.43 -1.61 3.17
C ILE A 74 8.85 -1.38 3.71
N VAL A 75 9.75 -2.35 3.55
CA VAL A 75 11.14 -2.24 4.00
C VAL A 75 11.84 -1.07 3.29
N GLN A 76 11.73 -0.97 1.96
CA GLN A 76 12.32 0.14 1.21
C GLN A 76 11.82 1.52 1.67
N ILE A 77 10.53 1.63 1.92
CA ILE A 77 9.89 2.87 2.39
C ILE A 77 10.36 3.22 3.81
N GLN A 78 10.57 2.22 4.67
CA GLN A 78 11.07 2.41 6.03
C GLN A 78 12.55 2.82 6.07
N GLU A 79 13.39 2.15 5.29
CA GLU A 79 14.84 2.39 5.23
C GLU A 79 15.18 3.74 4.56
N GLY A 80 14.29 4.27 3.70
CA GLY A 80 14.50 5.55 3.02
C GLY A 80 15.74 5.56 2.12
N PRO A 81 16.03 6.68 1.43
CA PRO A 81 17.24 6.82 0.61
C PRO A 81 18.57 6.94 1.38
N ASP A 82 18.61 6.68 2.70
CA ASP A 82 19.76 6.96 3.57
C ASP A 82 20.48 5.69 4.05
N SER A 83 21.23 5.07 3.14
CA SER A 83 22.37 4.20 3.53
C SER A 83 23.60 4.33 2.62
N GLU A 84 23.61 5.26 1.65
CA GLU A 84 24.76 5.48 0.76
C GLU A 84 25.38 6.89 0.85
N GLU A 85 24.99 7.75 1.80
CA GLU A 85 25.65 9.05 2.02
C GLU A 85 26.35 9.12 3.39
N SER A 86 27.42 8.32 3.54
CA SER A 86 28.47 8.54 4.54
C SER A 86 29.78 7.91 4.05
N ALA A 87 30.45 8.59 3.12
CA ALA A 87 31.85 8.39 2.74
C ALA A 87 32.61 9.70 2.86
#